data_AF-A0A526YNK2-F1
#
_entry.id   AF-A0A526YNK2-F1
#
_cell.length_a   1.000
_cell.length_b   1.000
_cell.length_c   1.000
_cell.angle_alpha   90.00
_cell.angle_beta   90.00
_cell.angle_gamma   90.00
#
_symmetry.space_group_name_H-M   'P 1'
#
loop_
_entity.id
_entity.type
_entity.pdbx_description
1 polymer ?
#
loop_
_entity_poly.entity_id
_entity_poly.type
_entity_poly.pdbx_seq_one_letter_code
_entity_poly.pdbx_strand_id
1 'polypeptide(L)' 'AEAIGSRMGVPAVPIPADVLMLPGFFGFLANLVTLDLPASNAITRQTLGWEPAQPRLLEDLDNGHYFPAGHIAIP' A
#
# COMPACT_ATOMS: atom_id res chain seq x y z
N ALA A 1 0.55 -5.79 -1.34
CA ALA A 1 1.87 -5.48 -1.94
C ALA A 1 1.94 -5.89 -3.42
N GLU A 2 1.28 -6.99 -3.74
CA GLU A 2 1.16 -7.67 -5.02
C GLU A 2 0.74 -6.73 -6.15
N ALA A 3 -0.27 -5.88 -5.92
CA ALA A 3 -0.73 -4.91 -6.93
C ALA A 3 0.37 -3.92 -7.36
N ILE A 4 1.19 -3.46 -6.42
CA ILE A 4 2.30 -2.55 -6.73
C ILE A 4 3.43 -3.32 -7.41
N GLY A 5 3.81 -4.48 -6.86
CA GLY A 5 4.87 -5.34 -7.41
C GLY A 5 4.61 -5.76 -8.85
N SER A 6 3.38 -6.18 -9.18
CA SER A 6 3.01 -6.59 -10.53
C SER A 6 3.15 -5.46 -11.56
N ARG A 7 2.79 -4.23 -11.19
CA ARG A 7 2.88 -3.05 -12.07
C ARG A 7 4.32 -2.55 -12.22
N MET A 8 5.18 -2.78 -11.23
CA MET A 8 6.61 -2.48 -11.30
C MET A 8 7.45 -3.61 -11.91
N GLY A 9 6.86 -4.79 -12.15
CA GLY A 9 7.60 -5.97 -12.63
C GLY A 9 8.54 -6.58 -11.59
N VAL A 10 8.25 -6.41 -10.29
CA VAL A 10 9.06 -6.96 -9.19
C VAL A 10 8.23 -7.85 -8.28
N PRO A 11 8.79 -8.96 -7.74
CA PRO A 11 8.06 -9.85 -6.85
C PRO A 11 7.76 -9.16 -5.51
N ALA A 12 6.52 -9.27 -5.05
CA ALA A 12 6.16 -8.93 -3.68
C ALA A 12 6.46 -10.14 -2.78
N VAL A 13 7.41 -9.99 -1.87
CA VAL A 13 7.83 -11.06 -0.95
C VAL A 13 7.59 -10.66 0.51
N PRO A 14 7.05 -11.56 1.35
CA PRO A 14 6.90 -11.29 2.77
C PRO A 14 8.27 -11.22 3.45
N ILE A 15 8.38 -10.36 4.46
CA ILE A 15 9.57 -10.25 5.31
C ILE A 15 9.26 -10.87 6.67
N PRO A 16 10.11 -11.79 7.17
CA PRO A 16 9.97 -12.35 8.51
C PRO A 16 9.95 -11.29 9.62
N ALA A 17 9.21 -11.54 10.70
CA ALA A 17 8.99 -10.56 11.76
C ALA A 17 10.27 -10.15 12.50
N ASP A 18 11.19 -11.09 12.72
CA ASP A 18 12.52 -10.84 13.30
C ASP A 18 13.37 -9.91 12.43
N VAL A 19 13.28 -10.05 11.10
CA VAL A 19 13.94 -9.16 10.14
C VAL A 19 13.34 -7.75 10.17
N LEU A 20 12.01 -7.63 10.28
CA LEU A 20 11.33 -6.33 10.39
C LEU A 20 11.78 -5.52 11.63
N MET A 21 12.15 -6.22 12.71
CA MET A 21 12.63 -5.61 13.97
C MET A 21 14.07 -5.09 13.90
N LEU A 22 14.82 -5.39 12.83
CA LEU A 22 16.16 -4.83 12.66
C LEU A 22 16.06 -3.31 12.42
N PRO A 23 16.99 -2.49 12.97
CA PRO A 23 16.96 -1.04 12.80
C PRO A 23 17.00 -0.55 11.34
N GLY A 24 17.52 -1.36 10.42
CA GLY A 24 17.53 -1.05 8.98
C GLY A 24 16.20 -1.28 8.25
N PHE A 25 15.24 -1.95 8.89
CA PHE A 25 13.86 -2.07 8.43
C PHE A 25 12.97 -1.12 9.23
N PHE A 26 12.25 -1.61 10.23
CA PHE A 26 11.34 -0.79 11.05
C PHE A 26 11.80 -0.62 12.49
N GLY A 27 12.72 -1.46 12.98
CA GLY A 27 13.24 -1.33 14.34
C GLY A 27 12.13 -1.33 15.39
N PHE A 28 12.13 -0.31 16.26
CA PHE A 28 11.13 -0.16 17.30
C PHE A 28 9.70 0.06 16.77
N LEU A 29 9.53 0.48 15.51
CA LEU A 29 8.22 0.67 14.87
C LEU A 29 7.63 -0.63 14.34
N ALA A 30 8.37 -1.74 14.34
CA ALA A 30 7.89 -3.03 13.82
C ALA A 30 6.54 -3.45 14.43
N ASN A 31 6.34 -3.19 15.73
CA ASN A 31 5.09 -3.50 16.43
C ASN A 31 3.90 -2.64 15.98
N LEU A 32 4.14 -1.46 15.42
CA LEU A 32 3.08 -0.57 14.92
C LEU A 32 2.70 -0.91 13.47
N VAL A 33 3.69 -1.09 12.60
CA VAL A 33 3.48 -1.29 11.15
C VAL A 33 2.91 -2.67 10.80
N THR A 34 2.97 -3.62 11.72
CA THR A 34 2.44 -4.98 11.54
C THR A 34 0.99 -5.14 12.00
N LEU A 35 0.39 -4.09 12.60
CA LEU A 35 -1.00 -4.12 13.04
C LEU A 35 -1.95 -4.09 11.85
N ASP A 36 -2.98 -4.95 11.89
CA ASP A 36 -4.15 -4.81 11.03
C ASP A 36 -5.13 -3.81 11.67
N LEU A 37 -5.27 -2.65 11.05
CA LEU A 37 -6.04 -1.51 11.57
C LEU A 37 -7.17 -1.13 10.60
N PRO A 38 -8.22 -1.95 10.47
CA PRO A 38 -9.34 -1.63 9.59
C PRO A 38 -10.02 -0.34 10.04
N ALA A 39 -10.15 0.60 9.12
CA ALA A 39 -10.82 1.88 9.35
C ALA A 39 -12.10 1.98 8.53
N SER A 40 -13.16 2.52 9.14
CA SER A 40 -14.39 2.87 8.44
C SER A 40 -14.47 4.38 8.21
N ASN A 41 -15.22 4.80 7.18
CA ASN A 41 -15.51 6.21 6.92
C ASN A 41 -16.92 6.63 7.35
N ALA A 42 -17.63 5.79 8.12
CA ALA A 42 -19.04 5.99 8.45
C ALA A 42 -19.31 7.31 9.18
N ILE A 43 -18.49 7.64 10.20
CA ILE A 43 -18.61 8.89 10.96
C ILE A 43 -18.34 10.11 10.07
N THR A 44 -17.35 10.02 9.19
CA THR A 44 -17.02 11.10 8.25
C THR A 44 -18.20 11.39 7.32
N ARG A 45 -18.81 10.34 6.76
CA ARG A 45 -19.98 10.46 5.89
C ARG A 45 -21.19 11.03 6.62
N GLN A 46 -21.49 10.51 7.82
CA GLN A 46 -22.62 10.98 8.63
C GLN A 46 -22.47 12.44 9.08
N THR A 47 -21.28 12.81 9.54
CA THR A 47 -21.03 14.14 10.12
C THR A 47 -20.96 15.23 9.05
N LEU A 48 -20.34 14.92 7.91
CA LEU A 48 -20.04 15.91 6.88
C LEU A 48 -20.98 15.85 5.68
N GLY A 49 -21.84 14.82 5.56
CA GLY A 49 -22.57 14.53 4.33
C GLY A 49 -21.64 14.20 3.16
N TRP A 50 -20.40 13.82 3.45
CA TRP A 50 -19.37 13.57 2.46
C TRP A 50 -19.53 12.18 1.84
N GLU A 51 -19.25 12.07 0.55
CA GLU A 51 -19.24 10.82 -0.21
C GLU A 51 -17.89 10.66 -0.93
N PRO A 52 -17.25 9.47 -0.93
CA PRO A 52 -16.06 9.21 -1.72
C PRO A 52 -16.35 9.41 -3.21
N ALA A 53 -15.62 10.33 -3.85
CA ALA A 53 -15.81 10.65 -5.27
C ALA A 53 -14.74 10.03 -6.18
N GLN A 54 -13.61 9.60 -5.62
CA GLN A 54 -12.48 9.05 -6.37
C GLN A 54 -12.58 7.52 -6.48
N PRO A 55 -11.92 6.93 -7.48
CA PRO A 55 -11.84 5.48 -7.63
C PRO A 55 -11.30 4.80 -6.37
N ARG A 56 -11.61 3.52 -6.23
CA ARG A 56 -11.01 2.73 -5.16
C ARG A 56 -9.52 2.58 -5.41
N LEU A 57 -8.74 2.36 -4.35
CA LEU A 57 -7.27 2.28 -4.43
C LEU A 57 -6.75 1.42 -5.59
N LEU A 58 -7.31 0.23 -5.81
CA LEU A 58 -6.83 -0.66 -6.88
C LEU A 58 -7.11 -0.11 -8.28
N GLU A 59 -8.28 0.49 -8.48
CA GLU A 59 -8.64 1.17 -9.73
C GLU A 59 -7.74 2.40 -9.94
N ASP A 60 -7.46 3.14 -8.87
CA ASP A 60 -6.63 4.33 -8.94
C ASP A 60 -5.17 4.02 -9.30
N LEU A 61 -4.64 2.90 -8.79
CA LEU A 61 -3.33 2.38 -9.19
C LEU A 61 -3.23 2.05 -10.70
N ASP A 62 -4.36 1.86 -11.39
CA ASP A 62 -4.42 1.59 -12.84
C ASP A 62 -4.56 2.85 -13.70
N ASN A 63 -4.74 4.03 -13.09
CA ASN A 63 -4.97 5.29 -13.82
C ASN A 63 -3.73 5.85 -14.54
N GLY A 64 -2.63 5.10 -14.61
CA GLY A 64 -1.43 5.45 -15.40
C GLY A 64 -0.55 6.56 -14.81
N HIS A 65 -0.92 7.12 -13.65
CA HIS A 65 -0.15 8.18 -12.98
C HIS A 65 0.91 7.65 -12.00
N TYR A 66 0.75 6.43 -11.50
CA TYR A 66 1.60 5.85 -10.45
C TYR A 66 2.78 5.04 -10.97
N PHE A 67 2.68 4.51 -12.19
CA PHE A 67 3.69 3.65 -12.78
C PHE A 67 4.07 4.19 -14.16
N PRO A 68 5.37 4.35 -14.46
CA PRO A 68 5.80 4.82 -15.77
C PRO A 68 5.36 3.84 -16.86
N ALA A 69 4.97 4.36 -18.02
CA ALA A 69 4.73 3.56 -19.21
C ALA A 69 6.07 3.05 -19.77
N GLY A 70 6.57 1.94 -19.23
CA GLY A 70 7.83 1.35 -19.68
C GLY A 70 8.21 0.13 -18.85
N HIS A 71 8.37 -1.00 -19.54
CA HIS A 71 8.95 -2.21 -18.97
C HIS A 71 10.37 -1.88 -18.49
N ILE A 72 10.61 -1.90 -17.18
CA ILE A 72 11.97 -1.88 -16.65
C ILE A 72 12.57 -3.23 -17.03
N ALA A 73 13.26 -3.28 -18.18
CA ALA A 73 14.14 -4.39 -18.50
C ALA A 73 15.29 -4.34 -17.48
N ILE A 74 15.18 -5.17 -16.44
CA ILE A 74 16.29 -5.41 -15.51
C ILE A 74 17.33 -6.23 -16.30
N PRO A 75 18.60 -5.79 -16.41
CA PRO A 75 19.66 -6.58 -17.04
C PRO A 75 19.99 -7.85 -16.25
#